data_AF-A5DPG1-F1
#
_entry.id   AF-A5DPG1-F1
#
_cell.length_a   1.000
_cell.length_b   1.000
_cell.length_c   1.000
_cell.angle_alpha   90.00
_cell.angle_beta   90.00
_cell.angle_gamma   90.00
#
_symmetry.space_group_name_H-M   'P 1'
#
loop_
_entity.id
_entity.type
_entity.pdbx_description
1 polymer ?
#
loop_
_entity_poly.entity_id
_entity_poly.type
_entity_poly.pdbx_seq_one_letter_code
_entity_poly.pdbx_strand_id
1 'polypeptide(L)'
;MFKRMIMFNISGPSGRRYKDVDCVHDMGTPLYEKYGAQSQAEVSYYDQPKYAKYTIYFGISLIFLAMLKHLWYRIHDRLKISSNSSNYFSAFVDVTTSYCRFLGYKQVPPILCTIFGLPANFGSLLFMMASTLYLGLYCFVPHFWYRGCGGFGSPPLAIRAGLMATALTPFIYVLAGKSNAITSITGISYEKLNSAHQFLGLASLVLSIVHVVPYIYQGLAEYGAASMRVQMTTAFYYMSGIPPLIFLGLLCLLSNKWIRRQCYEGFVSFHWLLGIAYFATLVWHINWGLNAQNYMWGALAFWMSQLGYRALVKTAFRPNALFLRPRIAYLTRSGPEAFLVEIPNSKVSCKPGQHCYLRFFGSRFLDNHPFSVATIPDEETPDMKFLVIPKKGLTRKLHKELVDNVSTQKKGVYRWSIWWKC
;
A
#
# COMPACT_ATOMS: atom_id res chain seq x y z
N MET A 1 -35.83 7.50 -35.04
CA MET A 1 -35.13 6.23 -35.36
C MET A 1 -33.81 6.03 -34.59
N PHE A 2 -33.29 7.02 -33.83
CA PHE A 2 -32.02 6.94 -33.10
C PHE A 2 -32.12 6.51 -31.61
N LYS A 3 -33.29 6.07 -31.13
CA LYS A 3 -33.50 5.65 -29.72
C LYS A 3 -33.35 4.13 -29.49
N ARG A 4 -33.07 3.34 -30.53
CA ARG A 4 -33.07 1.85 -30.47
C ARG A 4 -31.70 1.18 -30.53
N MET A 5 -30.61 1.94 -30.61
CA MET A 5 -29.29 1.36 -30.98
C MET A 5 -28.22 1.45 -29.87
N ILE A 6 -28.57 1.91 -28.67
CA ILE A 6 -27.69 1.85 -27.48
C ILE A 6 -28.44 1.20 -26.31
N MET A 7 -29.20 0.14 -26.59
CA MET A 7 -29.35 -0.92 -25.60
C MET A 7 -28.23 -1.90 -25.89
N PHE A 8 -27.10 -1.78 -25.18
CA PHE A 8 -26.29 -2.97 -24.97
C PHE A 8 -27.25 -4.02 -24.46
N ASN A 9 -27.32 -5.13 -25.19
CA ASN A 9 -28.16 -6.28 -24.95
C ASN A 9 -28.02 -6.68 -23.47
N ILE A 10 -28.89 -6.15 -22.58
CA ILE A 10 -28.94 -6.48 -21.15
C ILE A 10 -29.54 -7.88 -21.07
N SER A 11 -28.76 -8.83 -21.55
CA SER A 11 -29.05 -10.24 -21.50
C SER A 11 -28.76 -10.62 -20.05
N GLY A 12 -29.84 -10.91 -19.32
CA GLY A 12 -29.73 -11.71 -18.12
C GLY A 12 -28.98 -13.01 -18.45
N PRO A 13 -28.46 -13.70 -17.43
CA PRO A 13 -27.48 -14.78 -17.55
C PRO A 13 -27.94 -15.98 -18.38
N SER A 14 -29.24 -16.11 -18.60
CA SER A 14 -29.85 -17.17 -19.38
C SER A 14 -30.21 -16.78 -20.82
N GLY A 15 -29.77 -15.62 -21.34
CA GLY A 15 -30.23 -15.11 -22.64
C GLY A 15 -31.74 -14.80 -22.67
N ARG A 16 -32.41 -14.94 -21.53
CA ARG A 16 -33.81 -14.56 -21.32
C ARG A 16 -33.84 -13.05 -21.17
N ARG A 17 -34.18 -12.38 -22.27
CA ARG A 17 -34.67 -11.01 -22.21
C ARG A 17 -35.86 -11.02 -21.25
N TYR A 18 -35.86 -10.15 -20.24
CA TYR A 18 -37.08 -9.75 -19.53
C TYR A 18 -37.94 -8.97 -20.55
N LYS A 19 -38.47 -9.69 -21.53
CA LYS A 19 -38.98 -9.13 -22.80
C LYS A 19 -40.22 -8.27 -22.61
N ASP A 20 -40.88 -8.44 -21.47
CA ASP A 20 -42.24 -7.98 -21.20
C ASP A 20 -42.35 -7.20 -19.88
N VAL A 21 -41.23 -6.78 -19.27
CA VAL A 21 -41.24 -6.01 -18.02
C VAL A 21 -40.42 -4.74 -18.16
N ASP A 22 -41.09 -3.61 -17.99
CA ASP A 22 -40.50 -2.30 -17.82
C ASP A 22 -40.09 -2.09 -16.36
N CYS A 23 -38.81 -1.82 -16.13
CA CYS A 23 -38.22 -1.74 -14.80
C CYS A 23 -38.81 -0.64 -13.90
N VAL A 24 -39.45 0.37 -14.50
CA VAL A 24 -40.06 1.50 -13.80
C VAL A 24 -41.57 1.35 -13.75
N HIS A 25 -42.20 1.05 -14.88
CA HIS A 25 -43.66 1.01 -14.99
C HIS A 25 -44.28 -0.24 -14.32
N ASP A 26 -43.59 -1.37 -14.33
CA ASP A 26 -44.12 -2.63 -13.79
C ASP A 26 -43.65 -2.91 -12.35
N MET A 27 -43.01 -1.93 -11.69
CA MET A 27 -42.53 -2.06 -10.33
C MET A 27 -43.69 -2.40 -9.37
N GLY A 28 -43.55 -3.48 -8.60
CA GLY A 28 -44.57 -3.96 -7.66
C GLY A 28 -45.65 -4.85 -8.29
N THR A 29 -45.58 -5.16 -9.58
CA THR A 29 -46.45 -6.18 -10.18
C THR A 29 -45.99 -7.59 -9.79
N PRO A 30 -46.89 -8.59 -9.72
CA PRO A 30 -46.50 -9.98 -9.43
C PRO A 30 -45.47 -10.55 -10.43
N LEU A 31 -45.52 -10.09 -11.68
CA LEU A 31 -44.56 -10.47 -12.72
C LEU A 31 -43.17 -9.90 -12.43
N TYR A 32 -43.10 -8.63 -12.02
CA TYR A 32 -41.85 -7.98 -11.60
C TYR A 32 -41.23 -8.67 -10.40
N GLU A 33 -42.01 -8.97 -9.37
CA GLU A 33 -41.54 -9.67 -8.17
C GLU A 33 -41.02 -11.08 -8.49
N LYS A 34 -41.74 -11.82 -9.36
CA LYS A 34 -41.31 -13.13 -9.84
C LYS A 34 -39.94 -13.05 -10.54
N TYR A 35 -39.75 -12.06 -11.41
CA TYR A 35 -38.47 -11.87 -12.10
C TYR A 35 -37.35 -11.37 -11.17
N GLY A 36 -37.69 -10.55 -10.17
CA GLY A 36 -36.76 -10.16 -9.11
C GLY A 36 -36.27 -11.38 -8.31
N ALA A 37 -37.19 -12.26 -7.90
CA ALA A 37 -36.85 -13.51 -7.22
C ALA A 37 -36.00 -14.43 -8.09
N GLN A 38 -36.32 -14.57 -9.39
CA GLN A 38 -35.49 -15.32 -10.34
C GLN A 38 -34.09 -14.73 -10.48
N SER A 39 -33.97 -13.40 -10.58
CA SER A 39 -32.66 -12.73 -10.65
C SER A 39 -31.82 -12.96 -9.40
N GLN A 40 -32.45 -12.96 -8.21
CA GLN A 40 -31.77 -13.28 -6.94
C GLN A 40 -31.41 -14.75 -6.81
N ALA A 41 -32.21 -15.66 -7.37
CA ALA A 41 -31.90 -17.09 -7.41
C ALA A 41 -30.71 -17.40 -8.34
N GLU A 42 -30.59 -16.70 -9.47
CA GLU A 42 -29.44 -16.85 -10.38
C GLU A 42 -28.15 -16.26 -9.75
N VAL A 43 -28.26 -15.10 -9.11
CA VAL A 43 -27.14 -14.44 -8.43
C VAL A 43 -27.60 -13.88 -7.10
N SER A 44 -27.34 -14.65 -6.05
CA SER A 44 -27.65 -14.24 -4.68
C SER A 44 -26.79 -13.04 -4.27
N TYR A 45 -27.45 -12.06 -3.65
CA TYR A 45 -26.80 -10.96 -2.94
C TYR A 45 -25.92 -11.46 -1.80
N TYR A 46 -26.38 -12.47 -1.05
CA TYR A 46 -25.69 -13.01 0.13
C TYR A 46 -24.46 -13.86 -0.20
N ASP A 47 -24.31 -14.30 -1.45
CA ASP A 47 -23.15 -15.06 -1.91
C ASP A 47 -21.99 -14.16 -2.36
N GLN A 48 -22.23 -12.87 -2.58
CA GLN A 48 -21.21 -11.92 -3.02
C GLN A 48 -20.00 -11.76 -2.05
N PRO A 49 -20.13 -11.88 -0.71
CA PRO A 49 -19.01 -11.84 0.23
C PRO A 49 -17.85 -12.79 -0.11
N LYS A 50 -18.10 -13.87 -0.87
CA LYS A 50 -17.05 -14.78 -1.34
C LYS A 50 -15.95 -14.04 -2.12
N TYR A 51 -16.30 -13.00 -2.88
CA TYR A 51 -15.32 -12.24 -3.67
C TYR A 51 -14.31 -11.50 -2.80
N ALA A 52 -14.75 -10.90 -1.69
CA ALA A 52 -13.84 -10.35 -0.69
C ALA A 52 -12.98 -11.44 -0.04
N LYS A 53 -13.61 -12.55 0.39
CA LYS A 53 -12.95 -13.66 1.09
C LYS A 53 -11.80 -14.26 0.28
N TYR A 54 -12.01 -14.58 -0.99
CA TYR A 54 -10.96 -15.13 -1.85
C TYR A 54 -9.90 -14.08 -2.22
N THR A 55 -10.24 -12.79 -2.24
CA THR A 55 -9.24 -11.71 -2.38
C THR A 55 -8.29 -11.67 -1.18
N ILE A 56 -8.83 -11.83 0.04
CA ILE A 56 -8.01 -11.99 1.26
C ILE A 56 -7.14 -13.25 1.16
N TYR A 57 -7.70 -14.38 0.78
CA TYR A 57 -6.95 -15.63 0.66
C TYR A 57 -5.80 -15.53 -0.32
N PHE A 58 -6.02 -14.90 -1.48
CA PHE A 58 -4.95 -14.61 -2.43
C PHE A 58 -3.81 -13.81 -1.77
N GLY A 59 -4.13 -12.72 -1.07
CA GLY A 59 -3.13 -11.91 -0.36
C GLY A 59 -2.38 -12.70 0.73
N ILE A 60 -3.09 -13.51 1.52
CA ILE A 60 -2.49 -14.38 2.55
C ILE A 60 -1.58 -15.43 1.92
N SER A 61 -2.00 -16.08 0.83
CA SER A 61 -1.19 -17.06 0.10
C SER A 61 0.11 -16.44 -0.42
N LEU A 62 0.06 -15.22 -0.95
CA LEU A 62 1.27 -14.50 -1.39
C LEU A 62 2.23 -14.21 -0.23
N ILE A 63 1.71 -13.78 0.92
CA ILE A 63 2.50 -13.55 2.14
C ILE A 63 3.11 -14.87 2.63
N PHE A 64 2.33 -15.95 2.63
CA PHE A 64 2.78 -17.28 3.04
C PHE A 64 3.90 -17.81 2.14
N LEU A 65 3.77 -17.68 0.82
CA LEU A 65 4.83 -18.04 -0.12
C LEU A 65 6.10 -17.20 0.10
N ALA A 66 5.96 -15.90 0.37
CA ALA A 66 7.09 -15.04 0.71
C ALA A 66 7.76 -15.44 2.03
N MET A 67 6.99 -15.87 3.03
CA MET A 67 7.49 -16.39 4.30
C MET A 67 8.23 -17.72 4.11
N LEU A 68 7.67 -18.68 3.36
CA LEU A 68 8.34 -19.94 3.03
C LEU A 68 9.66 -19.69 2.31
N LYS A 69 9.65 -18.79 1.32
CA LYS A 69 10.88 -18.37 0.63
C LYS A 69 11.91 -17.81 1.60
N HIS A 70 11.49 -16.96 2.54
CA HIS A 70 12.40 -16.39 3.55
C HIS A 70 13.00 -17.44 4.47
N LEU A 71 12.16 -18.36 4.97
CA LEU A 71 12.59 -19.46 5.82
C LEU A 71 13.58 -20.38 5.09
N TRP A 72 13.28 -20.71 3.84
CA TRP A 72 14.15 -21.53 3.00
C TRP A 72 15.53 -20.90 2.81
N TYR A 73 15.61 -19.62 2.42
CA TYR A 73 16.89 -18.93 2.31
C TYR A 73 17.67 -18.93 3.64
N ARG A 74 16.98 -18.70 4.75
CA ARG A 74 17.61 -18.67 6.08
C ARG A 74 18.15 -20.03 6.51
N ILE A 75 17.43 -21.11 6.19
CA ILE A 75 17.87 -22.48 6.46
C ILE A 75 19.05 -22.83 5.54
N HIS A 76 18.94 -22.56 4.24
CA HIS A 76 19.99 -22.83 3.24
C HIS A 76 21.30 -22.14 3.60
N ASP A 77 21.27 -20.85 3.93
CA ASP A 77 22.47 -20.09 4.29
C ASP A 77 23.13 -20.65 5.56
N ARG A 78 22.35 -21.12 6.54
CA ARG A 78 22.89 -21.75 7.77
C ARG A 78 23.51 -23.11 7.49
N LEU A 79 22.85 -23.95 6.69
CA LEU A 79 23.34 -25.27 6.34
C LEU A 79 24.62 -25.20 5.49
N LYS A 80 24.71 -24.21 4.60
CA LYS A 80 25.90 -23.98 3.76
C LYS A 80 27.13 -23.53 4.55
N ILE A 81 26.95 -22.75 5.62
CA ILE A 81 28.05 -22.42 6.55
C ILE A 81 28.53 -23.67 7.30
N SER A 82 27.66 -24.64 7.53
CA SER A 82 27.97 -25.87 8.29
C SER A 82 28.49 -27.03 7.45
N SER A 83 28.33 -27.01 6.12
CA SER A 83 28.63 -28.13 5.23
C SER A 83 29.62 -27.74 4.14
N ASN A 84 30.79 -28.38 4.13
CA ASN A 84 31.81 -28.24 3.08
C ASN A 84 31.61 -29.19 1.88
N SER A 85 30.57 -30.03 1.90
CA SER A 85 30.28 -31.01 0.83
C SER A 85 29.24 -30.45 -0.14
N SER A 86 29.60 -30.35 -1.43
CA SER A 86 28.68 -30.01 -2.52
C SER A 86 28.20 -31.26 -3.25
N ASN A 87 26.88 -31.47 -3.30
CA ASN A 87 26.24 -32.51 -4.11
C ASN A 87 25.56 -31.90 -5.34
N TYR A 88 25.32 -32.70 -6.39
CA TYR A 88 24.64 -32.24 -7.62
C TYR A 88 23.30 -31.53 -7.36
N PHE A 89 22.53 -31.99 -6.38
CA PHE A 89 21.28 -31.35 -5.98
C PHE A 89 21.49 -29.94 -5.42
N SER A 90 22.49 -29.75 -4.54
CA SER A 90 22.83 -28.42 -4.02
C SER A 90 23.33 -27.47 -5.10
N ALA A 91 24.08 -27.98 -6.09
CA ALA A 91 24.53 -27.19 -7.23
C ALA A 91 23.34 -26.74 -8.11
N PHE A 92 22.40 -27.65 -8.41
CA PHE A 92 21.18 -27.31 -9.15
C PHE A 92 20.33 -26.25 -8.43
N VAL A 93 20.18 -26.39 -7.11
CA VAL A 93 19.46 -25.41 -6.27
C VAL A 93 20.16 -24.05 -6.29
N ASP A 94 21.49 -24.00 -6.16
CA ASP A 94 22.26 -22.75 -6.17
C ASP A 94 22.19 -22.05 -7.55
N VAL A 95 22.25 -22.82 -8.65
CA VAL A 95 22.09 -22.29 -10.01
C VAL A 95 20.70 -21.71 -10.21
N THR A 96 19.65 -22.46 -9.86
CA THR A 96 18.25 -22.01 -9.97
C THR A 96 18.02 -20.75 -9.14
N THR A 97 18.52 -20.75 -7.90
CA THR A 97 18.49 -19.59 -7.00
C THR A 97 19.15 -18.37 -7.62
N SER A 98 20.31 -18.55 -8.26
CA SER A 98 21.05 -17.49 -8.92
C SER A 98 20.28 -16.90 -10.10
N TYR A 99 19.61 -17.73 -10.90
CA TYR A 99 18.71 -17.25 -11.95
C TYR A 99 17.50 -16.50 -11.40
N CYS A 100 16.85 -17.00 -10.33
CA CYS A 100 15.76 -16.29 -9.67
C CYS A 100 16.21 -14.91 -9.14
N ARG A 101 17.41 -14.83 -8.56
CA ARG A 101 18.01 -13.57 -8.11
C ARG A 101 18.32 -12.65 -9.29
N PHE A 102 18.90 -13.18 -10.36
CA PHE A 102 19.20 -12.43 -11.58
C PHE A 102 17.95 -11.77 -12.17
N LEU A 103 16.88 -12.55 -12.36
CA LEU A 103 15.60 -12.04 -12.86
C LEU A 103 14.97 -11.02 -11.89
N GLY A 104 15.04 -11.28 -10.59
CA GLY A 104 14.48 -10.39 -9.56
C GLY A 104 15.22 -9.05 -9.44
N TYR A 105 16.53 -9.04 -9.64
CA TYR A 105 17.38 -7.84 -9.54
C TYR A 105 17.50 -7.07 -10.84
N LYS A 106 17.10 -7.66 -11.98
CA LYS A 106 17.09 -6.95 -13.25
C LYS A 106 16.22 -5.69 -13.14
N GLN A 107 16.80 -4.55 -13.50
CA GLN A 107 16.13 -3.27 -13.44
C GLN A 107 15.26 -3.07 -14.68
N VAL A 108 14.09 -2.48 -14.47
CA VAL A 108 13.20 -2.06 -15.56
C VAL A 108 13.75 -0.74 -16.14
N PRO A 109 13.73 -0.54 -17.48
CA PRO A 109 14.22 0.69 -18.10
C PRO A 109 13.69 1.96 -17.41
N PRO A 110 14.57 2.91 -17.01
CA PRO A 110 14.17 4.09 -16.22
C PRO A 110 13.11 4.99 -16.88
N ILE A 111 13.06 5.00 -18.21
CA ILE A 111 12.07 5.74 -19.00
C ILE A 111 10.66 5.19 -18.72
N LEU A 112 10.49 3.87 -18.80
CA LEU A 112 9.21 3.21 -18.52
C LEU A 112 8.79 3.41 -17.05
N CYS A 113 9.74 3.32 -16.12
CA CYS A 113 9.49 3.59 -14.71
C CYS A 113 9.05 5.05 -14.44
N THR A 114 9.49 6.00 -15.27
CA THR A 114 9.18 7.42 -15.07
C THR A 114 7.87 7.82 -15.73
N ILE A 115 7.57 7.29 -16.92
CA ILE A 115 6.34 7.59 -17.68
C ILE A 115 5.15 6.84 -17.06
N PHE A 116 5.30 5.54 -16.81
CA PHE A 116 4.20 4.68 -16.37
C PHE A 116 4.18 4.44 -14.86
N GLY A 117 5.15 4.98 -14.11
CA GLY A 117 5.24 4.79 -12.66
C GLY A 117 5.53 3.35 -12.22
N LEU A 118 6.06 2.52 -13.12
CA LEU A 118 6.34 1.09 -12.87
C LEU A 118 7.40 0.89 -11.78
N PRO A 119 7.35 -0.23 -11.05
CA PRO A 119 8.39 -0.57 -10.09
C PRO A 119 9.75 -0.73 -10.79
N ALA A 120 10.82 -0.29 -10.13
CA ALA A 120 12.16 -0.27 -10.69
C ALA A 120 12.79 -1.67 -10.85
N ASN A 121 12.25 -2.68 -10.17
CA ASN A 121 12.76 -4.05 -10.23
C ASN A 121 11.75 -4.96 -10.94
N PHE A 122 12.27 -5.85 -11.79
CA PHE A 122 11.47 -6.72 -12.64
C PHE A 122 10.63 -7.73 -11.83
N GLY A 123 11.15 -8.19 -10.67
CA GLY A 123 10.41 -9.09 -9.78
C GLY A 123 9.10 -8.48 -9.24
N SER A 124 9.15 -7.23 -8.76
CA SER A 124 7.97 -6.48 -8.32
C SER A 124 7.02 -6.20 -9.48
N LEU A 125 7.55 -5.94 -10.69
CA LEU A 125 6.71 -5.75 -11.88
C LEU A 125 5.90 -7.01 -12.18
N LEU A 126 6.56 -8.17 -12.25
CA LEU A 126 5.90 -9.45 -12.51
C LEU A 126 4.85 -9.77 -11.44
N PHE A 127 5.18 -9.54 -10.16
CA PHE A 127 4.24 -9.69 -9.06
C PHE A 127 2.99 -8.81 -9.22
N MET A 128 3.18 -7.53 -9.57
CA MET A 128 2.07 -6.60 -9.79
C MET A 128 1.24 -6.99 -11.02
N MET A 129 1.87 -7.45 -12.10
CA MET A 129 1.17 -7.93 -13.29
C MET A 129 0.32 -9.17 -12.99
N ALA A 130 0.90 -10.18 -12.31
CA ALA A 130 0.17 -11.38 -11.92
C ALA A 130 -0.99 -11.07 -10.97
N SER A 131 -0.78 -10.16 -10.00
CA SER A 131 -1.83 -9.70 -9.09
C SER A 131 -2.93 -8.93 -9.82
N THR A 132 -2.57 -8.08 -10.79
CA THR A 132 -3.53 -7.35 -11.63
C THR A 132 -4.35 -8.32 -12.48
N LEU A 133 -3.71 -9.32 -13.08
CA LEU A 133 -4.39 -10.35 -13.86
C LEU A 133 -5.37 -11.13 -12.99
N TYR A 134 -4.97 -11.57 -11.80
CA TYR A 134 -5.87 -12.24 -10.86
C TYR A 134 -7.06 -11.37 -10.49
N LEU A 135 -6.83 -10.12 -10.04
CA LEU A 135 -7.90 -9.21 -9.64
C LEU A 135 -8.85 -8.89 -10.81
N GLY A 136 -8.30 -8.67 -12.01
CA GLY A 136 -9.07 -8.41 -13.21
C GLY A 136 -9.91 -9.62 -13.62
N LEU A 137 -9.32 -10.81 -13.70
CA LEU A 137 -10.04 -12.03 -14.03
C LEU A 137 -11.13 -12.32 -13.00
N TYR A 138 -10.81 -12.24 -11.71
CA TYR A 138 -11.76 -12.52 -10.64
C TYR A 138 -12.90 -11.49 -10.59
N CYS A 139 -12.64 -10.25 -10.97
CA CYS A 139 -13.65 -9.20 -11.08
C CYS A 139 -14.53 -9.36 -12.34
N PHE A 140 -13.96 -9.60 -13.52
CA PHE A 140 -14.68 -9.48 -14.79
C PHE A 140 -15.13 -10.81 -15.41
N VAL A 141 -14.42 -11.93 -15.19
CA VAL A 141 -14.74 -13.23 -15.82
C VAL A 141 -16.12 -13.76 -15.44
N PRO A 142 -16.63 -13.60 -14.20
CA PRO A 142 -18.02 -13.94 -13.95
C PRO A 142 -18.92 -12.88 -14.62
N HIS A 143 -19.47 -13.23 -15.79
CA HIS A 143 -20.19 -12.36 -16.74
C HIS A 143 -21.48 -11.70 -16.21
N PHE A 144 -21.90 -12.03 -14.99
CA PHE A 144 -23.03 -11.42 -14.30
C PHE A 144 -22.70 -9.98 -13.89
N TRP A 145 -22.77 -9.03 -14.82
CA TRP A 145 -22.36 -7.65 -14.56
C TRP A 145 -23.50 -6.76 -14.06
N TYR A 146 -24.66 -6.88 -14.70
CA TYR A 146 -25.85 -6.08 -14.43
C TYR A 146 -27.02 -7.00 -14.07
N ARG A 147 -27.99 -6.47 -13.33
CA ARG A 147 -29.32 -7.11 -13.22
C ARG A 147 -30.21 -6.63 -14.36
N GLY A 148 -31.27 -7.37 -14.66
CA GLY A 148 -32.26 -6.96 -15.65
C GLY A 148 -32.90 -5.61 -15.33
N CYS A 149 -33.24 -5.40 -14.06
CA CYS A 149 -33.71 -4.13 -13.51
C CYS A 149 -32.95 -3.81 -12.22
N GLY A 150 -32.67 -2.53 -11.96
CA GLY A 150 -31.96 -2.06 -10.77
C GLY A 150 -32.75 -2.29 -9.48
N GLY A 151 -34.08 -2.30 -9.57
CA GLY A 151 -34.95 -2.63 -8.43
C GLY A 151 -34.95 -4.11 -8.05
N PHE A 152 -34.40 -5.02 -8.87
CA PHE A 152 -34.16 -6.41 -8.46
C PHE A 152 -33.01 -6.53 -7.45
N GLY A 153 -32.25 -5.45 -7.24
CA GLY A 153 -31.13 -5.35 -6.31
C GLY A 153 -29.88 -4.79 -6.99
N SER A 154 -28.84 -4.59 -6.20
CA SER A 154 -27.60 -4.00 -6.72
C SER A 154 -26.95 -4.83 -7.84
N PRO A 155 -26.29 -4.18 -8.82
CA PRO A 155 -25.58 -4.86 -9.91
C PRO A 155 -24.48 -5.78 -9.35
N PRO A 156 -24.37 -7.05 -9.80
CA PRO A 156 -23.43 -7.98 -9.18
C PRO A 156 -21.95 -7.60 -9.41
N LEU A 157 -21.60 -7.00 -10.55
CA LEU A 157 -20.24 -6.48 -10.77
C LEU A 157 -19.90 -5.35 -9.79
N ALA A 158 -20.86 -4.47 -9.51
CA ALA A 158 -20.66 -3.39 -8.56
C ALA A 158 -20.36 -3.94 -7.17
N ILE A 159 -21.21 -4.83 -6.64
CA ILE A 159 -21.00 -5.43 -5.31
C ILE A 159 -19.66 -6.15 -5.24
N ARG A 160 -19.35 -6.97 -6.25
CA ARG A 160 -18.09 -7.72 -6.33
C ARG A 160 -16.87 -6.80 -6.26
N ALA A 161 -16.81 -5.79 -7.15
CA ALA A 161 -15.68 -4.88 -7.21
C ALA A 161 -15.53 -4.07 -5.90
N GLY A 162 -16.64 -3.64 -5.30
CA GLY A 162 -16.65 -2.95 -4.01
C GLY A 162 -16.11 -3.82 -2.88
N LEU A 163 -16.61 -5.06 -2.77
CA LEU A 163 -16.14 -6.03 -1.78
C LEU A 163 -14.66 -6.38 -1.95
N MET A 164 -14.20 -6.56 -3.19
CA MET A 164 -12.78 -6.77 -3.48
C MET A 164 -11.93 -5.56 -3.07
N ALA A 165 -12.35 -4.33 -3.40
CA ALA A 165 -11.67 -3.11 -2.98
C ALA A 165 -11.58 -3.00 -1.45
N THR A 166 -12.69 -3.24 -0.73
CA THR A 166 -12.71 -3.25 0.73
C THR A 166 -11.77 -4.32 1.31
N ALA A 167 -11.70 -5.50 0.69
CA ALA A 167 -10.80 -6.57 1.10
C ALA A 167 -9.31 -6.25 0.88
N LEU A 168 -8.96 -5.31 0.00
CA LEU A 168 -7.58 -4.85 -0.15
C LEU A 168 -7.15 -3.88 0.97
N THR A 169 -8.09 -3.16 1.59
CA THR A 169 -7.82 -2.15 2.63
C THR A 169 -6.96 -2.67 3.80
N PRO A 170 -7.20 -3.86 4.40
CA PRO A 170 -6.30 -4.42 5.41
C PRO A 170 -4.84 -4.47 4.99
N PHE A 171 -4.56 -4.95 3.78
CA PHE A 171 -3.19 -5.05 3.29
C PHE A 171 -2.58 -3.67 3.04
N ILE A 172 -3.37 -2.70 2.55
CA ILE A 172 -2.92 -1.31 2.37
C ILE A 172 -2.41 -0.75 3.70
N TYR A 173 -3.16 -0.91 4.80
CA TYR A 173 -2.78 -0.39 6.12
C TYR A 173 -1.65 -1.19 6.79
N VAL A 174 -1.60 -2.51 6.60
CA VAL A 174 -0.48 -3.33 7.09
C VAL A 174 0.83 -2.92 6.41
N LEU A 175 0.81 -2.65 5.11
CA LEU A 175 2.02 -2.36 4.33
C LEU A 175 2.49 -0.90 4.46
N ALA A 176 1.64 0.01 4.97
CA ALA A 176 1.95 1.43 5.10
C ALA A 176 3.03 1.73 6.18
N GLY A 177 3.15 0.88 7.20
CA GLY A 177 4.04 1.14 8.33
C GLY A 177 5.50 0.77 8.07
N LYS A 178 6.43 1.57 8.61
CA LYS A 178 7.88 1.24 8.65
C LYS A 178 8.21 0.05 9.57
N SER A 179 7.30 -0.28 10.48
CA SER A 179 7.38 -1.45 11.37
C SER A 179 6.10 -2.26 11.18
N ASN A 180 6.07 -3.07 10.13
CA ASN A 180 4.93 -3.90 9.78
C ASN A 180 5.20 -5.38 10.07
N ALA A 181 4.14 -6.11 10.41
CA ALA A 181 4.21 -7.54 10.74
C ALA A 181 4.73 -8.38 9.56
N ILE A 182 4.40 -7.98 8.33
CA ILE A 182 4.83 -8.68 7.09
C ILE A 182 6.35 -8.67 6.96
N THR A 183 7.02 -7.56 7.27
CA THR A 183 8.49 -7.46 7.28
C THR A 183 9.08 -8.48 8.26
N SER A 184 8.48 -8.63 9.45
CA SER A 184 8.97 -9.54 10.49
C SER A 184 8.94 -11.01 10.07
N ILE A 185 7.91 -11.44 9.32
CA ILE A 185 7.73 -12.84 8.91
C ILE A 185 8.39 -13.15 7.55
N THR A 186 8.41 -12.19 6.62
CA THR A 186 8.94 -12.40 5.25
C THR A 186 10.39 -11.93 5.08
N GLY A 187 10.93 -11.16 6.03
CA GLY A 187 12.25 -10.54 5.90
C GLY A 187 12.37 -9.53 4.73
N ILE A 188 11.28 -9.21 4.04
CA ILE A 188 11.26 -8.21 2.97
C ILE A 188 11.26 -6.82 3.61
N SER A 189 12.19 -5.96 3.20
CA SER A 189 12.28 -4.60 3.74
C SER A 189 11.00 -3.79 3.48
N TYR A 190 10.65 -2.92 4.43
CA TYR A 190 9.49 -2.02 4.32
C TYR A 190 9.53 -1.17 3.04
N GLU A 191 10.71 -0.83 2.55
CA GLU A 191 10.92 -0.05 1.30
C GLU A 191 10.41 -0.81 0.07
N LYS A 192 10.66 -2.12 0.00
CA LYS A 192 10.16 -2.97 -1.08
C LYS A 192 8.66 -3.20 -0.95
N LEU A 193 8.17 -3.39 0.28
CA LEU A 193 6.75 -3.52 0.56
C LEU A 193 5.96 -2.24 0.29
N ASN A 194 6.58 -1.07 0.38
CA ASN A 194 5.95 0.20 0.04
C ASN A 194 5.58 0.31 -1.45
N SER A 195 6.28 -0.42 -2.35
CA SER A 195 5.84 -0.56 -3.74
C SER A 195 4.52 -1.34 -3.83
N ALA A 196 4.34 -2.38 -3.01
CA ALA A 196 3.08 -3.12 -2.93
C ALA A 196 1.95 -2.28 -2.32
N HIS A 197 2.22 -1.47 -1.28
CA HIS A 197 1.25 -0.51 -0.73
C HIS A 197 0.70 0.44 -1.81
N GLN A 198 1.61 1.02 -2.62
CA GLN A 198 1.23 1.90 -3.74
C GLN A 198 0.38 1.17 -4.79
N PHE A 199 0.79 -0.04 -5.17
CA PHE A 199 0.03 -0.88 -6.12
C PHE A 199 -1.37 -1.20 -5.61
N LEU A 200 -1.50 -1.62 -4.34
CA LEU A 200 -2.79 -1.96 -3.75
C LEU A 200 -3.71 -0.75 -3.62
N GLY A 201 -3.18 0.43 -3.32
CA GLY A 201 -3.94 1.68 -3.33
C GLY A 201 -4.54 1.96 -4.72
N LEU A 202 -3.74 1.83 -5.77
CA LEU A 202 -4.21 2.01 -7.15
C LEU A 202 -5.19 0.90 -7.58
N ALA A 203 -4.92 -0.36 -7.24
CA ALA A 203 -5.81 -1.48 -7.53
C ALA A 203 -7.17 -1.30 -6.83
N SER A 204 -7.16 -0.85 -5.58
CA SER A 204 -8.38 -0.50 -4.83
C SER A 204 -9.12 0.64 -5.52
N LEU A 205 -8.44 1.69 -5.97
CA LEU A 205 -9.08 2.80 -6.70
C LEU A 205 -9.74 2.32 -8.00
N VAL A 206 -9.05 1.50 -8.80
CA VAL A 206 -9.61 0.93 -10.04
C VAL A 206 -10.84 0.09 -9.74
N LEU A 207 -10.78 -0.79 -8.73
CA LEU A 207 -11.93 -1.58 -8.30
C LEU A 207 -13.07 -0.71 -7.77
N SER A 208 -12.78 0.38 -7.05
CA SER A 208 -13.80 1.34 -6.59
C SER A 208 -14.44 2.10 -7.75
N ILE A 209 -13.71 2.40 -8.83
CA ILE A 209 -14.29 2.97 -10.04
C ILE A 209 -15.22 1.94 -10.70
N VAL A 210 -14.77 0.68 -10.84
CA VAL A 210 -15.59 -0.42 -11.37
C VAL A 210 -16.81 -0.70 -10.49
N HIS A 211 -16.73 -0.45 -9.18
CA HIS A 211 -17.86 -0.54 -8.26
C HIS A 211 -18.94 0.51 -8.56
N VAL A 212 -18.55 1.75 -8.88
CA VAL A 212 -19.49 2.87 -9.08
C VAL A 212 -20.08 2.89 -10.49
N VAL A 213 -19.31 2.50 -11.51
CA VAL A 213 -19.75 2.56 -12.93
C VAL A 213 -21.10 1.85 -13.17
N PRO A 214 -21.34 0.61 -12.70
CA PRO A 214 -22.62 -0.06 -12.95
C PRO A 214 -23.81 0.63 -12.30
N TYR A 215 -23.64 1.21 -11.10
CA TYR A 215 -24.70 1.96 -10.43
C TYR A 215 -25.10 3.20 -11.23
N ILE A 216 -24.11 3.94 -11.76
CA ILE A 216 -24.37 5.12 -12.59
C ILE A 216 -25.00 4.72 -13.92
N TYR A 217 -24.43 3.73 -14.60
CA TYR A 217 -24.90 3.30 -15.92
C TYR A 217 -26.35 2.79 -15.87
N GLN A 218 -26.63 1.84 -14.96
CA GLN A 218 -27.96 1.26 -14.83
C GLN A 218 -28.98 2.29 -14.35
N GLY A 219 -28.60 3.14 -13.39
CA GLY A 219 -29.49 4.21 -12.90
C GLY A 219 -29.84 5.23 -13.98
N LEU A 220 -28.89 5.63 -14.83
CA LEU A 220 -29.14 6.51 -15.97
C LEU A 220 -30.00 5.86 -17.06
N ALA A 221 -29.77 4.57 -17.33
CA ALA A 221 -30.51 3.84 -18.35
C ALA A 221 -31.98 3.61 -17.96
N GLU A 222 -32.25 3.34 -16.68
CA GLU A 222 -33.60 3.03 -16.19
C GLU A 222 -34.37 4.26 -15.74
N TYR A 223 -33.75 5.15 -14.95
CA TYR A 223 -34.45 6.25 -14.27
C TYR A 223 -34.15 7.63 -14.86
N GLY A 224 -33.21 7.73 -15.79
CA GLY A 224 -32.76 8.99 -16.38
C GLY A 224 -31.97 9.89 -15.42
N ALA A 225 -31.39 10.96 -15.96
CA ALA A 225 -30.46 11.83 -15.24
C ALA A 225 -31.10 12.58 -14.05
N ALA A 226 -32.38 12.96 -14.16
CA ALA A 226 -33.08 13.68 -13.10
C ALA A 226 -33.25 12.82 -11.84
N SER A 227 -33.73 11.58 -12.00
CA SER A 227 -33.87 10.63 -10.89
C SER A 227 -32.50 10.22 -10.33
N MET A 228 -31.51 10.02 -11.20
CA MET A 228 -30.15 9.71 -10.78
C MET A 228 -29.55 10.82 -9.89
N ARG A 229 -29.80 12.09 -10.22
CA ARG A 229 -29.37 13.23 -9.41
C ARG A 229 -30.03 13.20 -8.02
N VAL A 230 -31.33 12.89 -7.95
CA VAL A 230 -32.03 12.75 -6.68
C VAL A 230 -31.40 11.63 -5.85
N GLN A 231 -31.24 10.43 -6.42
CA GLN A 231 -30.61 9.28 -5.76
C GLN A 231 -29.22 9.60 -5.22
N MET A 232 -28.39 10.30 -5.99
CA MET A 232 -27.05 10.73 -5.56
C MET A 232 -27.04 11.61 -4.31
N THR A 233 -28.14 12.34 -4.05
CA THR A 233 -28.28 13.25 -2.90
C THR A 233 -29.10 12.69 -1.74
N THR A 234 -30.03 11.75 -2.00
CA THR A 234 -31.00 11.28 -1.00
C THR A 234 -30.76 9.84 -0.57
N ALA A 235 -30.28 8.98 -1.47
CA ALA A 235 -30.07 7.58 -1.16
C ALA A 235 -28.74 7.40 -0.42
N PHE A 236 -28.83 6.85 0.79
CA PHE A 236 -27.69 6.71 1.70
C PHE A 236 -26.46 6.11 1.02
N TYR A 237 -26.59 4.99 0.30
CA TYR A 237 -25.44 4.32 -0.32
C TYR A 237 -24.77 5.14 -1.43
N TYR A 238 -25.53 5.95 -2.16
CA TYR A 238 -24.94 6.84 -3.17
C TYR A 238 -24.23 8.01 -2.52
N MET A 239 -24.90 8.73 -1.61
CA MET A 239 -24.33 9.87 -0.92
C MET A 239 -23.10 9.48 -0.08
N SER A 240 -23.18 8.38 0.67
CA SER A 240 -22.08 7.91 1.52
C SER A 240 -20.91 7.32 0.72
N GLY A 241 -21.14 6.85 -0.52
CA GLY A 241 -20.09 6.30 -1.38
C GLY A 241 -19.18 7.35 -2.03
N ILE A 242 -19.64 8.62 -2.10
CA ILE A 242 -18.88 9.71 -2.73
C ILE A 242 -17.61 10.08 -1.94
N PRO A 243 -17.67 10.37 -0.61
CA PRO A 243 -16.47 10.73 0.16
C PRO A 243 -15.32 9.71 0.11
N PRO A 244 -15.53 8.39 0.34
CA PRO A 244 -14.42 7.44 0.31
C PRO A 244 -13.79 7.33 -1.09
N LEU A 245 -14.57 7.44 -2.17
CA LEU A 245 -14.04 7.47 -3.54
C LEU A 245 -13.17 8.71 -3.78
N ILE A 246 -13.62 9.90 -3.34
CA ILE A 246 -12.85 11.14 -3.46
C ILE A 246 -11.55 11.05 -2.66
N PHE A 247 -11.61 10.61 -1.39
CA PHE A 247 -10.41 10.50 -0.56
C PHE A 247 -9.42 9.46 -1.10
N LEU A 248 -9.89 8.31 -1.58
CA LEU A 248 -9.03 7.32 -2.22
C LEU A 248 -8.40 7.84 -3.52
N GLY A 249 -9.17 8.58 -4.32
CA GLY A 249 -8.70 9.27 -5.51
C GLY A 249 -7.60 10.30 -5.18
N LEU A 250 -7.85 11.17 -4.21
CA LEU A 250 -6.87 12.16 -3.73
C LEU A 250 -5.61 11.50 -3.16
N LEU A 251 -5.77 10.42 -2.38
CA LEU A 251 -4.64 9.63 -1.89
C LEU A 251 -3.76 9.14 -3.04
N CYS A 252 -4.35 8.58 -4.10
CA CYS A 252 -3.59 8.08 -5.24
C CYS A 252 -2.96 9.23 -6.06
N LEU A 253 -3.73 10.28 -6.35
CA LEU A 253 -3.30 11.42 -7.15
C LEU A 253 -2.15 12.19 -6.48
N LEU A 254 -2.31 12.56 -5.21
CA LEU A 254 -1.30 13.31 -4.45
C LEU A 254 -0.06 12.46 -4.12
N SER A 255 -0.18 11.14 -4.18
CA SER A 255 0.96 10.21 -4.04
C SER A 255 1.83 10.09 -5.28
N ASN A 256 1.50 10.78 -6.37
CA ASN A 256 2.31 10.77 -7.58
C ASN A 256 3.77 11.20 -7.31
N LYS A 257 4.73 10.46 -7.86
CA LYS A 257 6.17 10.70 -7.74
C LYS A 257 6.56 12.15 -8.07
N TRP A 258 5.89 12.79 -9.03
CA TRP A 258 6.15 14.19 -9.36
C TRP A 258 5.78 15.14 -8.21
N ILE A 259 4.56 15.05 -7.67
CA ILE A 259 4.06 15.87 -6.57
C ILE A 259 4.92 15.67 -5.31
N ARG A 260 5.18 14.41 -4.93
CA ARG A 260 5.99 14.07 -3.75
C ARG A 260 7.40 14.65 -3.78
N ARG A 261 7.99 14.83 -4.98
CA ARG A 261 9.34 15.41 -5.13
C ARG A 261 9.35 16.93 -4.90
N GLN A 262 8.24 17.62 -5.14
CA GLN A 262 8.15 19.06 -4.94
C GLN A 262 7.86 19.41 -3.48
N CYS A 263 6.92 18.71 -2.84
CA CYS A 263 6.45 19.02 -1.49
C CYS A 263 6.30 17.75 -0.62
N TYR A 264 7.42 17.09 -0.29
CA TYR A 264 7.40 15.82 0.44
C TYR A 264 6.75 15.93 1.84
N GLU A 265 7.05 17.00 2.59
CA GLU A 265 6.50 17.20 3.94
C GLU A 265 4.98 17.39 3.91
N GLY A 266 4.50 18.28 3.03
CA GLY A 266 3.07 18.47 2.82
C GLY A 266 2.39 17.17 2.40
N PHE A 267 2.99 16.44 1.45
CA PHE A 267 2.50 15.14 1.03
C PHE A 267 2.29 14.17 2.20
N VAL A 268 3.30 13.99 3.06
CA VAL A 268 3.21 13.02 4.17
C VAL A 268 2.10 13.42 5.15
N SER A 269 1.98 14.70 5.50
CA SER A 269 0.94 15.18 6.42
C SER A 269 -0.46 15.00 5.84
N PHE A 270 -0.68 15.43 4.58
CA PHE A 270 -1.98 15.28 3.92
C PHE A 270 -2.33 13.81 3.70
N HIS A 271 -1.37 12.96 3.36
CA HIS A 271 -1.62 11.53 3.13
C HIS A 271 -2.13 10.83 4.40
N TRP A 272 -1.61 11.18 5.58
CA TRP A 272 -2.11 10.67 6.85
C TRP A 272 -3.55 11.11 7.14
N LEU A 273 -3.85 12.40 6.97
CA LEU A 273 -5.19 12.95 7.19
C LEU A 273 -6.21 12.34 6.23
N LEU A 274 -5.87 12.27 4.95
CA LEU A 274 -6.71 11.66 3.92
C LEU A 274 -6.90 10.16 4.14
N GLY A 275 -5.87 9.46 4.65
CA GLY A 275 -5.98 8.05 5.04
C GLY A 275 -6.98 7.83 6.18
N ILE A 276 -6.96 8.68 7.21
CA ILE A 276 -7.97 8.64 8.29
C ILE A 276 -9.36 8.91 7.75
N ALA A 277 -9.51 9.96 6.93
CA ALA A 277 -10.79 10.35 6.35
C ALA A 277 -11.36 9.26 5.43
N TYR A 278 -10.52 8.66 4.57
CA TYR A 278 -10.89 7.51 3.74
C TYR A 278 -11.39 6.35 4.59
N PHE A 279 -10.65 5.98 5.65
CA PHE A 279 -11.04 4.88 6.53
C PHE A 279 -12.40 5.13 7.17
N ALA A 280 -12.58 6.29 7.80
CA ALA A 280 -13.80 6.66 8.52
C ALA A 280 -15.01 6.70 7.59
N THR A 281 -14.87 7.35 6.42
CA THR A 281 -15.95 7.45 5.45
C THR A 281 -16.27 6.13 4.75
N LEU A 282 -15.29 5.25 4.56
CA LEU A 282 -15.54 3.91 4.03
C LEU A 282 -16.28 3.03 5.05
N VAL A 283 -15.92 3.10 6.35
CA VAL A 283 -16.67 2.40 7.41
C VAL A 283 -18.13 2.88 7.44
N TRP A 284 -18.33 4.20 7.34
CA TRP A 284 -19.67 4.79 7.26
C TRP A 284 -20.44 4.30 6.02
N HIS A 285 -19.82 4.29 4.85
CA HIS A 285 -20.44 3.84 3.60
C HIS A 285 -20.84 2.35 3.63
N ILE A 286 -19.98 1.50 4.18
CA ILE A 286 -20.26 0.05 4.28
C ILE A 286 -21.53 -0.21 5.09
N ASN A 287 -21.75 0.56 6.16
CA ASN A 287 -22.96 0.52 6.98
C ASN A 287 -23.44 -0.90 7.32
N TRP A 288 -22.53 -1.75 7.83
CA TRP A 288 -22.78 -3.15 8.19
C TRP A 288 -23.21 -4.08 7.04
N GLY A 289 -23.13 -3.61 5.79
CA GLY A 289 -23.46 -4.36 4.59
C GLY A 289 -22.52 -5.54 4.37
N LEU A 290 -23.09 -6.72 4.15
CA LEU A 290 -22.38 -7.93 3.73
C LEU A 290 -21.17 -8.32 4.63
N ASN A 291 -21.22 -7.94 5.91
CA ASN A 291 -20.12 -8.14 6.87
C ASN A 291 -18.77 -7.51 6.46
N ALA A 292 -18.78 -6.54 5.53
CA ALA A 292 -17.56 -5.93 5.02
C ALA A 292 -16.82 -5.06 6.07
N GLN A 293 -17.51 -4.65 7.14
CA GLN A 293 -16.92 -3.95 8.29
C GLN A 293 -15.82 -4.77 8.96
N ASN A 294 -15.87 -6.10 8.90
CA ASN A 294 -14.86 -6.98 9.49
C ASN A 294 -13.47 -6.74 8.87
N TYR A 295 -13.41 -6.43 7.57
CA TYR A 295 -12.16 -6.07 6.90
C TYR A 295 -11.64 -4.74 7.43
N MET A 296 -12.51 -3.76 7.67
CA MET A 296 -12.12 -2.47 8.23
C MET A 296 -11.57 -2.65 9.66
N TRP A 297 -12.23 -3.42 10.51
CA TRP A 297 -11.72 -3.71 11.85
C TRP A 297 -10.38 -4.44 11.83
N GLY A 298 -10.18 -5.39 10.90
CA GLY A 298 -8.88 -6.00 10.67
C GLY A 298 -7.80 -5.00 10.26
N ALA A 299 -8.13 -4.10 9.32
CA ALA A 299 -7.24 -3.02 8.90
C ALA A 299 -6.85 -2.09 10.07
N LEU A 300 -7.83 -1.71 10.91
CA LEU A 300 -7.60 -0.89 12.10
C LEU A 300 -6.71 -1.62 13.11
N ALA A 301 -6.99 -2.89 13.39
CA ALA A 301 -6.18 -3.70 14.31
C ALA A 301 -4.72 -3.78 13.86
N PHE A 302 -4.49 -4.03 12.57
CA PHE A 302 -3.14 -4.02 12.03
C PHE A 302 -2.49 -2.65 12.09
N TRP A 303 -3.22 -1.58 11.81
CA TRP A 303 -2.64 -0.24 11.85
C TRP A 303 -2.27 0.18 13.27
N MET A 304 -3.17 -0.01 14.23
CA MET A 304 -2.95 0.30 15.63
C MET A 304 -1.85 -0.58 16.24
N SER A 305 -1.77 -1.86 15.89
CA SER A 305 -0.68 -2.73 16.39
C SER A 305 0.70 -2.23 15.94
N GLN A 306 0.83 -1.73 14.70
CA GLN A 306 2.07 -1.16 14.20
C GLN A 306 2.43 0.14 14.92
N LEU A 307 1.45 1.01 15.17
CA LEU A 307 1.66 2.26 15.90
C LEU A 307 2.03 1.99 17.36
N GLY A 308 1.33 1.06 18.01
CA GLY A 308 1.61 0.60 19.38
C GLY A 308 3.00 0.00 19.50
N TYR A 309 3.37 -0.95 18.63
CA TYR A 309 4.72 -1.52 18.60
C TYR A 309 5.78 -0.43 18.39
N ARG A 310 5.52 0.53 17.50
CA ARG A 310 6.45 1.63 17.26
C ARG A 310 6.60 2.54 18.48
N ALA A 311 5.50 2.84 19.18
CA ALA A 311 5.51 3.65 20.39
C ALA A 311 6.23 2.93 21.54
N LEU A 312 5.86 1.68 21.81
CA LEU A 312 6.35 0.90 22.95
C LEU A 312 7.80 0.43 22.77
N VAL A 313 8.10 -0.25 21.67
CA VAL A 313 9.40 -0.92 21.46
C VAL A 313 10.44 0.01 20.86
N LYS A 314 9.97 1.02 20.10
CA LYS A 314 10.78 1.72 19.11
C LYS A 314 10.93 3.23 19.36
N THR A 315 10.13 3.88 20.22
CA THR A 315 10.18 5.35 20.35
C THR A 315 10.13 5.88 21.77
N ALA A 316 9.23 5.39 22.64
CA ALA A 316 8.86 6.13 23.86
C ALA A 316 8.95 5.33 25.18
N PHE A 317 8.78 4.00 25.19
CA PHE A 317 8.60 3.25 26.45
C PHE A 317 9.66 2.16 26.71
N ARG A 318 10.89 2.31 26.22
CA ARG A 318 11.98 1.39 26.63
C ARG A 318 12.41 1.70 28.06
N PRO A 319 12.21 0.80 29.05
CA PRO A 319 12.42 1.11 30.46
C PRO A 319 13.88 1.42 30.86
N ASN A 320 14.87 1.00 30.05
CA ASN A 320 16.29 1.11 30.39
C ASN A 320 17.17 1.83 29.36
N ALA A 321 16.59 2.43 28.31
CA ALA A 321 17.39 3.08 27.28
C ALA A 321 16.60 4.15 26.52
N LEU A 322 17.02 5.41 26.67
CA LEU A 322 16.68 6.53 25.78
C LEU A 322 15.22 7.07 25.83
N PHE A 323 14.73 7.47 27.01
CA PHE A 323 13.78 8.58 27.03
C PHE A 323 14.56 9.89 26.86
N LEU A 324 14.37 10.59 25.75
CA LEU A 324 14.76 12.00 25.56
C LEU A 324 16.19 12.47 25.97
N ARG A 325 17.20 11.58 26.13
CA ARG A 325 18.64 11.91 26.08
C ARG A 325 19.24 12.03 24.66
N PRO A 326 19.45 13.26 24.15
CA PRO A 326 20.23 13.45 22.93
C PRO A 326 21.65 12.91 23.15
N ARG A 327 22.21 12.25 22.13
CA ARG A 327 23.62 11.89 22.11
C ARG A 327 24.37 12.91 21.28
N ILE A 328 25.61 13.16 21.66
CA ILE A 328 26.46 14.09 20.94
C ILE A 328 26.94 13.39 19.68
N ALA A 329 26.82 14.06 18.54
CA ALA A 329 27.47 13.67 17.31
C ALA A 329 28.41 14.78 16.85
N TYR A 330 29.51 14.37 16.26
CA TYR A 330 30.52 15.23 15.69
C TYR A 330 30.35 15.29 14.18
N LEU A 331 30.22 16.50 13.67
CA LEU A 331 30.15 16.76 12.23
C LEU A 331 31.50 17.27 11.76
N THR A 332 32.09 16.56 10.82
CA THR A 332 33.37 16.89 10.20
C THR A 332 33.20 17.00 8.69
N ARG A 333 33.89 17.97 8.08
CA ARG A 333 33.86 18.14 6.63
C ARG A 333 34.64 17.00 5.98
N SER A 334 34.05 16.36 4.96
CA SER A 334 34.68 15.29 4.19
C SER A 334 34.60 15.66 2.70
N GLY A 335 35.57 16.44 2.22
CA GLY A 335 35.61 16.94 0.85
C GLY A 335 34.74 18.18 0.56
N PRO A 336 34.56 18.53 -0.73
CA PRO A 336 33.80 19.73 -1.14
C PRO A 336 32.28 19.56 -1.02
N GLU A 337 31.76 18.35 -1.19
CA GLU A 337 30.31 18.05 -1.27
C GLU A 337 29.88 16.91 -0.32
N ALA A 338 30.58 16.70 0.79
CA ALA A 338 30.14 15.73 1.80
C ALA A 338 30.60 16.11 3.21
N PHE A 339 29.89 15.57 4.19
CA PHE A 339 30.25 15.67 5.59
C PHE A 339 30.07 14.32 6.28
N LEU A 340 30.92 14.07 7.27
CA LEU A 340 30.89 12.88 8.11
C LEU A 340 30.13 13.21 9.39
N VAL A 341 29.18 12.35 9.76
CA VAL A 341 28.54 12.36 11.07
C VAL A 341 29.14 11.22 11.87
N GLU A 342 29.89 11.56 12.91
CA GLU A 342 30.52 10.60 13.82
C GLU A 342 29.79 10.60 15.16
N ILE A 343 29.52 9.39 15.61
CA ILE A 343 28.72 9.11 16.78
C ILE A 343 29.57 8.24 17.71
N PRO A 344 30.10 8.81 18.80
CA PRO A 344 31.00 8.09 19.68
C PRO A 344 30.25 7.10 20.57
N ASN A 345 30.89 5.98 20.90
CA ASN A 345 30.40 4.99 21.88
C ASN A 345 28.96 4.51 21.61
N SER A 346 28.74 4.12 20.35
CA SER A 346 27.57 3.41 19.90
C SER A 346 27.65 1.95 20.38
N LYS A 347 27.00 1.65 21.51
CA LYS A 347 26.74 0.25 21.96
C LYS A 347 25.77 -0.54 21.05
N VAL A 348 25.59 -0.13 19.79
CA VAL A 348 24.66 -0.74 18.84
C VAL A 348 25.46 -1.51 17.80
N SER A 349 25.26 -2.83 17.73
CA SER A 349 25.86 -3.65 16.67
C SER A 349 25.10 -3.44 15.36
N CYS A 350 25.78 -2.98 14.31
CA CYS A 350 25.22 -2.90 12.96
C CYS A 350 25.81 -3.97 12.05
N LYS A 351 24.99 -4.59 11.22
CA LYS A 351 25.46 -5.49 10.16
C LYS A 351 25.79 -4.68 8.90
N PRO A 352 26.74 -5.14 8.06
CA PRO A 352 27.01 -4.52 6.77
C PRO A 352 25.73 -4.33 5.94
N GLY A 353 25.57 -3.16 5.33
CA GLY A 353 24.41 -2.80 4.52
C GLY A 353 23.17 -2.32 5.30
N GLN A 354 23.26 -2.15 6.62
CA GLN A 354 22.20 -1.54 7.42
C GLN A 354 22.24 0.00 7.36
N HIS A 355 21.09 0.61 7.59
CA HIS A 355 20.94 2.06 7.75
C HIS A 355 20.26 2.37 9.09
N CYS A 356 20.54 3.54 9.63
CA CYS A 356 19.93 4.03 10.86
C CYS A 356 19.23 5.36 10.58
N TYR A 357 18.12 5.61 11.27
CA TYR A 357 17.41 6.87 11.22
C TYR A 357 18.02 7.86 12.21
N LEU A 358 18.52 8.98 11.70
CA LEU A 358 19.01 10.09 12.51
C LEU A 358 17.94 11.19 12.58
N ARG A 359 17.82 11.82 13.76
CA ARG A 359 17.10 13.08 13.98
C ARG A 359 18.07 14.12 14.51
N PHE A 360 18.05 15.30 13.92
CA PHE A 360 18.91 16.42 14.29
C PHE A 360 18.09 17.44 15.09
N PHE A 361 18.52 17.76 16.31
CA PHE A 361 17.78 18.65 17.20
C PHE A 361 18.06 20.13 16.87
N GLY A 362 17.04 20.93 16.55
CA GLY A 362 17.15 22.39 16.39
C GLY A 362 16.51 22.95 15.11
N SER A 363 16.54 22.23 13.99
CA SER A 363 15.92 22.69 12.74
C SER A 363 14.56 22.05 12.47
N ARG A 364 14.39 20.75 12.74
CA ARG A 364 13.14 19.99 12.55
C ARG A 364 13.02 18.81 13.53
N PHE A 365 12.30 19.04 14.63
CA PHE A 365 12.26 18.16 15.81
C PHE A 365 11.73 16.73 15.56
N LEU A 366 10.85 16.52 14.58
CA LEU A 366 10.16 15.23 14.37
C LEU A 366 10.65 14.43 13.15
N ASP A 367 11.57 14.99 12.36
CA ASP A 367 12.03 14.34 11.13
C ASP A 367 13.00 13.18 11.44
N ASN A 368 12.80 12.07 10.74
CA ASN A 368 13.64 10.87 10.83
C ASN A 368 14.21 10.55 9.45
N HIS A 369 15.50 10.78 9.26
CA HIS A 369 16.17 10.58 7.97
C HIS A 369 17.02 9.31 7.98
N PRO A 370 16.85 8.40 7.01
CA PRO A 370 17.69 7.21 6.92
C PRO A 370 19.08 7.57 6.39
N PHE A 371 20.11 7.10 7.07
CA PHE A 371 21.50 7.18 6.63
C PHE A 371 22.17 5.81 6.75
N SER A 372 22.86 5.39 5.69
CA SER A 372 23.61 4.14 5.68
C SER A 372 24.80 4.21 6.61
N VAL A 373 25.01 3.16 7.41
CA VAL A 373 26.18 3.06 8.29
C VAL A 373 27.40 2.82 7.43
N ALA A 374 28.44 3.64 7.60
CA ALA A 374 29.68 3.58 6.83
C ALA A 374 30.85 2.97 7.62
N THR A 375 30.58 2.41 8.80
CA THR A 375 31.58 1.81 9.69
C THR A 375 31.36 0.30 9.83
N ILE A 376 32.45 -0.44 9.93
CA ILE A 376 32.44 -1.85 10.32
C ILE A 376 32.47 -1.90 11.85
N PRO A 377 31.67 -2.75 12.52
CA PRO A 377 31.74 -2.89 13.97
C PRO A 377 33.15 -3.29 14.39
N ASP A 378 33.77 -2.45 15.21
CA ASP A 378 35.07 -2.69 15.81
C ASP A 378 34.89 -2.69 17.34
N GLU A 379 35.53 -3.63 18.04
CA GLU A 379 35.43 -3.77 19.50
C GLU A 379 36.26 -2.70 20.23
N GLU A 380 37.32 -2.19 19.61
CA GLU A 380 38.23 -1.20 20.20
C GLU A 380 37.68 0.23 20.06
N THR A 381 37.01 0.54 18.95
CA THR A 381 36.40 1.85 18.68
C THR A 381 34.93 1.72 18.29
N PRO A 382 33.99 1.69 19.25
CA PRO A 382 32.56 1.52 18.97
C PRO A 382 31.91 2.80 18.41
N ASP A 383 32.52 3.42 17.41
CA ASP A 383 32.05 4.65 16.81
C ASP A 383 31.23 4.36 15.55
N MET A 384 30.11 5.05 15.39
CA MET A 384 29.26 4.91 14.21
C MET A 384 29.46 6.12 13.32
N LYS A 385 29.87 5.90 12.08
CA LYS A 385 30.10 6.95 11.10
C LYS A 385 29.08 6.87 9.98
N PHE A 386 28.59 8.03 9.56
CA PHE A 386 27.69 8.18 8.43
C PHE A 386 28.28 9.19 7.47
N LEU A 387 28.46 8.79 6.21
CA LEU A 387 28.83 9.70 5.15
C LEU A 387 27.54 10.33 4.57
N VAL A 388 27.41 11.65 4.68
CA VAL A 388 26.21 12.37 4.25
C VAL A 388 26.55 13.29 3.08
N ILE A 389 25.81 13.09 1.98
CA ILE A 389 25.84 13.98 0.82
C ILE A 389 24.72 15.01 0.99
N PRO A 390 25.01 16.32 1.00
CA PRO A 390 24.00 17.35 1.09
C PRO A 390 23.10 17.33 -0.15
N LYS A 391 21.79 17.33 0.08
CA LYS A 391 20.76 17.41 -0.96
C LYS A 391 19.90 18.65 -0.72
N LYS A 392 18.58 18.57 -0.88
CA LYS A 392 17.65 19.67 -0.54
C LYS A 392 17.17 19.53 0.92
N GLY A 393 16.70 20.62 1.51
CA GLY A 393 16.14 20.63 2.86
C GLY A 393 17.20 20.52 3.96
N LEU A 394 16.99 19.60 4.91
CA LEU A 394 17.79 19.48 6.14
C LEU A 394 19.29 19.30 5.88
N THR A 395 19.68 18.36 5.01
CA THR A 395 21.11 18.06 4.78
C THR A 395 21.86 19.22 4.14
N ARG A 396 21.17 20.07 3.36
CA ARG A 396 21.74 21.32 2.83
C ARG A 396 21.97 22.34 3.93
N LYS A 397 20.98 22.48 4.82
CA LYS A 397 21.04 23.40 5.95
C LYS A 397 22.19 23.02 6.89
N LEU A 398 22.31 21.74 7.23
CA LEU A 398 23.40 21.22 8.06
C LEU A 398 24.77 21.43 7.41
N HIS A 399 24.90 21.19 6.10
CA HIS A 399 26.16 21.44 5.40
C HIS A 399 26.52 22.93 5.38
N LYS A 400 25.54 23.82 5.12
CA LYS A 400 25.77 25.27 5.15
C LYS A 400 26.21 25.73 6.55
N GLU A 401 25.49 25.29 7.59
CA GLU A 401 25.87 25.57 8.99
C GLU A 401 27.27 25.04 9.30
N LEU A 402 27.64 23.86 8.82
CA LEU A 402 28.98 23.31 9.01
C LEU A 402 30.05 24.18 8.30
N VAL A 403 29.83 24.59 7.05
CA VAL A 403 30.77 25.45 6.31
C VAL A 403 30.92 26.82 7.00
N ASP A 404 29.80 27.43 7.39
CA ASP A 404 29.78 28.73 8.05
C ASP A 404 30.53 28.66 9.40
N ASN A 405 30.34 27.58 10.18
CA ASN A 405 31.01 27.39 11.47
C ASN A 405 32.49 27.02 11.37
N VAL A 406 32.91 26.24 10.37
CA VAL A 406 34.34 25.94 10.14
C VAL A 406 35.11 27.20 9.73
N SER A 407 34.44 28.15 9.06
CA SER A 407 35.05 29.43 8.70
C SER A 407 35.25 30.37 9.91
N THR A 408 34.43 30.23 10.96
CA THR A 408 34.43 31.11 12.14
C THR A 408 35.15 30.53 13.35
N GLN A 409 35.10 29.22 13.57
CA GLN A 409 35.88 28.52 14.60
C GLN A 409 36.98 27.70 13.94
N LYS A 410 38.25 28.00 14.21
CA LYS A 410 39.45 27.30 13.69
C LYS A 410 39.55 25.79 14.07
N LYS A 411 38.46 25.14 14.47
CA LYS A 411 38.38 23.69 14.74
C LYS A 411 37.31 23.07 13.84
N GLY A 412 37.73 22.15 12.97
CA GLY A 412 36.89 21.49 11.96
C GLY A 412 35.87 20.47 12.48
N VAL A 413 35.48 20.56 13.76
CA VAL A 413 34.61 19.58 14.44
C VAL A 413 33.46 20.33 15.11
N TYR A 414 32.24 20.07 14.66
CA TYR A 414 31.03 20.69 15.22
C TYR A 414 30.25 19.70 16.07
N ARG A 415 29.75 20.14 17.22
CA ARG A 415 28.97 19.33 18.18
C ARG A 415 27.46 19.49 17.98
N TRP A 416 26.75 18.46 17.54
CA TRP A 416 25.28 18.43 17.48
C TRP A 416 24.68 17.42 18.44
N SER A 417 23.50 17.74 18.96
CA SER A 417 22.64 16.79 19.66
C SER A 417 21.83 15.98 18.64
N ILE A 418 22.15 14.69 18.50
CA ILE A 418 21.51 13.76 17.59
C ILE A 418 20.81 12.64 18.35
N TRP A 419 19.65 12.29 17.80
CA TRP A 419 18.93 11.06 18.11
C TRP A 419 19.16 10.08 16.98
N TRP A 420 19.71 8.90 17.26
CA TRP A 420 19.84 7.88 16.24
C TRP A 420 19.14 6.60 16.60
N LYS A 421 18.76 5.87 15.57
CA LYS A 421 18.13 4.58 15.72
C LYS A 421 18.40 3.68 14.53
N CYS A 422 19.04 2.56 14.81
CA CYS A 422 18.99 1.37 13.98
C CYS A 422 17.74 0.56 14.44
#